data_AF-A0A2V5JHX2-F1
#
_entry.id   AF-A0A2V5JHX2-F1
#
_cell.length_a   1.000
_cell.length_b   1.000
_cell.length_c   1.000
_cell.angle_alpha   90.00
_cell.angle_beta   90.00
_cell.angle_gamma   90.00
#
_symmetry.space_group_name_H-M   'P 1'
#
loop_
_entity.id
_entity.type
_entity.pdbx_description
1 polymer ?
#
loop_
_entity_poly.entity_id
_entity_poly.type
_entity_poly.pdbx_seq_one_letter_code
_entity_poly.pdbx_strand_id
1 'polypeptide(L)' 'MPVQFRDYYETLGVSKTATEEEIRSAFRKLARKYHPDVAKDKKAAEEKFKEINEA' A
#
# COMPACT_ATOMS: atom_id res chain seq x y z
N MET A 1 -1.32 -2.81 -23.63
CA MET A 1 -2.12 -1.94 -22.75
C MET A 1 -1.21 -1.46 -21.65
N PRO A 2 -0.95 -0.14 -21.49
CA PRO A 2 -0.09 0.34 -20.42
C PRO A 2 -0.83 0.08 -19.10
N VAL A 3 -0.33 -0.90 -18.36
CA VAL A 3 -0.86 -1.31 -17.06
C VAL A 3 -0.94 -0.07 -16.16
N GLN A 4 -2.00 0.04 -15.37
CA GLN A 4 -2.32 1.12 -14.43
C GLN A 4 -1.30 1.26 -13.27
N PHE A 5 0.00 1.12 -13.54
CA PHE A 5 1.09 1.35 -12.59
C PHE A 5 1.01 2.72 -11.90
N ARG A 6 0.36 3.71 -12.53
CA ARG A 6 0.18 5.05 -11.93
C ARG A 6 -0.53 4.97 -10.58
N ASP A 7 -1.54 4.10 -10.47
CA ASP A 7 -2.35 4.01 -9.27
C ASP A 7 -1.55 3.32 -8.16
N TYR A 8 -0.88 2.19 -8.41
CA TYR A 8 -0.17 1.42 -7.38
C TYR A 8 0.93 2.19 -6.65
N TYR A 9 1.72 2.97 -7.39
CA TYR A 9 2.73 3.83 -6.77
C TYR A 9 2.10 4.95 -5.95
N GLU A 10 0.97 5.52 -6.39
CA GLU A 10 0.21 6.51 -5.62
C GLU A 10 -0.45 5.90 -4.38
N THR A 11 -1.04 4.69 -4.48
CA THR A 11 -1.64 3.96 -3.35
C THR A 11 -0.61 3.62 -2.28
N LEU A 12 0.60 3.22 -2.71
CA LEU A 12 1.73 2.96 -1.83
C LEU A 12 2.44 4.25 -1.38
N GLY A 13 2.13 5.40 -1.99
CA GLY A 13 2.76 6.69 -1.70
C GLY A 13 4.24 6.74 -2.08
N VAL A 14 4.65 5.97 -3.09
CA VAL A 14 6.03 5.90 -3.59
C VAL A 14 6.15 6.51 -4.98
N SER A 15 7.37 6.88 -5.37
CA SER A 15 7.62 7.40 -6.72
C SER A 15 7.41 6.32 -7.78
N LYS A 16 7.07 6.73 -9.00
CA LYS A 16 7.00 5.85 -10.18
C LYS A 16 8.37 5.31 -10.60
N THR A 17 9.42 5.95 -10.09
CA THR A 17 10.82 5.55 -10.23
C THR A 17 11.33 4.81 -8.99
N ALA A 18 10.43 4.49 -8.05
CA ALA A 18 10.82 3.84 -6.79
C ALA A 18 11.38 2.45 -7.07
N THR A 19 12.44 2.11 -6.35
CA THR A 19 13.04 0.78 -6.46
C THR A 19 12.18 -0.25 -5.73
N GLU A 20 12.36 -1.53 -6.08
CA GLU A 20 11.68 -2.65 -5.40
C GLU A 20 11.85 -2.62 -3.87
N GLU A 21 12.99 -2.12 -3.38
CA GLU A 21 13.25 -1.94 -1.96
C GLU A 21 12.39 -0.83 -1.34
N GLU A 22 12.21 0.29 -2.03
CA GLU A 22 11.34 1.38 -1.60
C GLU A 22 9.87 0.96 -1.60
N ILE A 23 9.44 0.22 -2.63
CA ILE A 23 8.09 -0.37 -2.72
C ILE A 23 7.85 -1.32 -1.54
N ARG A 24 8.77 -2.26 -1.27
CA ARG A 24 8.67 -3.16 -0.10
C ARG A 24 8.65 -2.41 1.22
N SER A 25 9.46 -1.38 1.36
CA SER A 25 9.54 -0.58 2.59
C SER A 25 8.24 0.18 2.84
N ALA A 26 7.68 0.81 1.80
CA ALA A 26 6.40 1.50 1.85
C ALA A 26 5.25 0.54 2.14
N PHE A 27 5.19 -0.60 1.44
CA PHE A 27 4.21 -1.65 1.71
C PHE A 27 4.29 -2.12 3.17
N ARG A 28 5.48 -2.40 3.71
CA ARG A 28 5.64 -2.79 5.12
C ARG A 28 5.19 -1.69 6.09
N LYS A 29 5.47 -0.42 5.78
CA LYS A 29 5.01 0.72 6.61
C LYS A 29 3.49 0.84 6.59
N LEU A 30 2.86 0.74 5.42
CA LEU A 30 1.41 0.83 5.26
C LEU A 30 0.71 -0.40 5.85
N ALA A 31 1.23 -1.59 5.61
CA ALA A 31 0.73 -2.84 6.19
C ALA A 31 0.78 -2.80 7.72
N ARG A 32 1.83 -2.24 8.33
CA ARG A 32 1.88 -2.00 9.78
C ARG A 32 0.88 -0.94 10.24
N LYS A 33 0.69 0.14 9.47
CA LYS A 33 -0.24 1.23 9.81
C LYS A 33 -1.71 0.78 9.78
N TYR A 34 -2.04 -0.12 8.85
CA TYR A 34 -3.37 -0.69 8.67
C TYR A 34 -3.45 -2.14 9.17
N HIS A 35 -2.49 -2.61 9.98
CA HIS A 35 -2.54 -3.96 10.50
C HIS A 35 -3.70 -4.07 11.51
N PRO A 36 -4.52 -5.13 11.48
CA PRO A 36 -5.67 -5.29 12.38
C PRO A 36 -5.31 -5.37 13.88
N ASP A 37 -4.03 -5.64 14.22
CA ASP A 37 -3.53 -5.56 15.61
C ASP A 37 -3.36 -4.11 16.12
N VAL A 38 -3.01 -3.17 15.26
CA VAL A 38 -2.70 -1.78 15.66
C VAL A 38 -3.77 -0.79 15.20
N ALA A 39 -4.58 -1.15 14.21
CA ALA A 39 -5.69 -0.32 13.77
C ALA A 39 -6.86 -0.41 14.75
N LYS A 40 -7.26 0.75 15.29
CA LYS A 40 -8.47 0.89 16.11
C LYS A 40 -9.74 0.56 15.33
N ASP A 41 -9.70 0.76 14.01
CA ASP A 41 -10.86 0.61 13.14
C ASP A 41 -10.58 -0.46 12.08
N LYS A 42 -10.98 -1.70 12.39
CA LYS A 42 -10.66 -2.88 11.58
C LYS A 42 -11.26 -2.82 10.18
N LYS A 43 -12.43 -2.20 10.03
CA LYS A 43 -13.09 -2.05 8.73
C LYS A 43 -12.30 -1.16 7.78
N ALA A 44 -11.96 0.05 8.25
CA ALA A 44 -11.17 0.99 7.45
C ALA A 44 -9.75 0.48 7.19
N ALA A 45 -9.20 -0.28 8.14
CA ALA A 45 -7.92 -0.95 7.97
C ALA A 45 -7.99 -2.05 6.91
N GLU A 46 -9.03 -2.89 6.91
CA GLU A 46 -9.23 -3.96 5.94
C GLU A 46 -9.47 -3.42 4.52
N GLU A 47 -10.26 -2.36 4.35
CA GLU A 47 -10.45 -1.69 3.06
C GLU A 47 -9.13 -1.16 2.51
N LYS A 48 -8.38 -0.41 3.31
CA LYS A 48 -7.09 0.13 2.87
C LYS A 48 -6.06 -0.96 2.66
N PHE A 49 -6.07 -2.01 3.48
CA PHE A 49 -5.17 -3.14 3.32
C PHE A 49 -5.48 -3.88 2.01
N LYS A 50 -6.76 -4.01 1.62
CA LYS A 50 -7.16 -4.53 0.31
C LYS A 50 -6.65 -3.67 -0.84
N GLU A 51 -6.83 -2.35 -0.78
CA GLU A 51 -6.31 -1.41 -1.79
C GLU A 51 -4.79 -1.51 -1.94
N ILE A 52 -4.07 -1.69 -0.82
CA ILE A 52 -2.61 -1.86 -0.81
C ILE A 52 -2.18 -3.24 -1.32
N ASN A 53 -3.02 -4.28 -1.20
CA ASN A 53 -2.74 -5.65 -1.67
C ASN A 53 -3.12 -5.87 -3.14
N GLU A 54 -4.07 -5.10 -3.67
CA GLU A 54 -4.38 -5.06 -5.10
C GLU A 54 -3.34 -4.25 -5.90
N ALA A 55 -2.42 -3.56 -5.20
CA ALA A 55 -1.31 -2.79 -5.76
C ALA A 55 0.02 -3.54 -5.82
#